data_AF-A0A662IRZ1-F1
#
_entry.id   AF-A0A662IRZ1-F1
#
_cell.length_a   1.000
_cell.length_b   1.000
_cell.length_c   1.000
_cell.angle_alpha   90.00
_cell.angle_beta   90.00
_cell.angle_gamma   90.00
#
_symmetry.space_group_name_H-M   'P 1'
#
loop_
_entity.id
_entity.type
_entity.pdbx_description
1 polymer ?
#
loop_
_entity_poly.entity_id
_entity_poly.type
_entity_poly.pdbx_seq_one_letter_code
_entity_poly.pdbx_strand_id
1 'polypeptide(L)' 'MPREPAEDWIEKIRKELNEYEIGGYDLDQVFEPLFEACSKVAKTYSEFKQCVEEGISTLKSVVRKTRF' A
#
# COMPACT_ATOMS: atom_id res chain seq x y z
N MET A 1 2.14 16.94 8.08
CA MET A 1 1.14 16.35 7.18
C MET A 1 -0.23 16.66 7.76
N PRO A 2 -1.21 17.19 7.00
CA PRO A 2 -2.59 17.24 7.49
C PRO A 2 -3.02 15.78 7.66
N ARG A 3 -3.21 15.35 8.91
CA ARG A 3 -3.31 13.93 9.29
C ARG A 3 -4.61 13.29 8.80
N GLU A 4 -5.68 14.07 8.70
CA GLU A 4 -7.03 13.53 8.51
C GLU A 4 -7.33 12.94 7.12
N PRO A 5 -6.95 13.56 5.97
CA PRO A 5 -7.33 13.03 4.65
C PRO A 5 -6.57 11.78 4.22
N ALA A 6 -5.37 11.56 4.78
CA ALA A 6 -4.51 10.44 4.44
C ALA A 6 -4.92 9.16 5.18
N GLU A 7 -5.36 9.30 6.43
CA GLU A 7 -5.75 8.17 7.28
C GLU A 7 -6.99 7.45 6.73
N ASP A 8 -8.03 8.18 6.32
CA ASP A 8 -9.24 7.61 5.71
C ASP A 8 -8.96 6.84 4.41
N TRP A 9 -8.00 7.34 3.62
CA TRP A 9 -7.60 6.72 2.36
C TRP A 9 -6.78 5.45 2.60
N ILE A 10 -5.87 5.48 3.57
CA ILE A 10 -5.09 4.31 4.01
C ILE A 10 -6.01 3.23 4.59
N GLU A 11 -7.03 3.60 5.37
CA GLU A 11 -8.00 2.63 5.90
C GLU A 11 -8.79 1.92 4.79
N LYS A 12 -9.19 2.64 3.74
CA LYS A 12 -9.86 2.02 2.58
C LYS A 12 -8.96 1.01 1.88
N ILE A 13 -7.70 1.38 1.63
CA ILE A 13 -6.70 0.50 1.04
C ILE A 13 -6.49 -0.74 1.91
N ARG A 14 -6.38 -0.56 3.24
CA ARG A 14 -6.23 -1.68 4.18
C ARG A 14 -7.44 -2.63 4.14
N LYS A 15 -8.66 -2.10 4.09
CA LYS A 15 -9.90 -2.91 3.94
C LYS A 15 -9.93 -3.68 2.63
N GLU A 16 -9.65 -3.02 1.50
CA GLU A 16 -9.60 -3.67 0.19
C GLU A 16 -8.54 -4.77 0.11
N LEU A 17 -7.41 -4.59 0.80
CA LEU A 17 -6.31 -5.56 0.79
C LEU A 17 -6.55 -6.71 1.78
N ASN A 18 -7.23 -6.50 2.91
CA ASN A 18 -7.61 -7.60 3.81
C ASN A 18 -8.61 -8.59 3.18
N GLU A 19 -9.27 -8.23 2.07
CA GLU A 19 -10.05 -9.19 1.28
C GLU A 19 -9.16 -10.18 0.49
N TYR A 20 -7.85 -9.95 0.40
CA TYR A 20 -6.89 -10.79 -0.30
C TYR A 20 -5.85 -11.35 0.68
N GLU A 21 -5.90 -12.64 0.99
CA GLU A 21 -4.78 -13.32 1.65
C GLU A 21 -3.66 -13.58 0.63
N ILE A 22 -2.43 -13.14 0.92
CA ILE A 22 -1.22 -13.59 0.21
C ILE A 22 -0.50 -14.59 1.10
N GLY A 23 -0.71 -15.89 0.83
CA GLY A 23 0.06 -16.97 1.47
C GLY A 23 -0.12 -17.08 2.99
N GLY A 24 -1.27 -16.67 3.54
CA GLY A 24 -1.57 -16.74 4.97
C GLY A 24 -1.02 -15.60 5.83
N TYR A 25 -0.57 -14.51 5.20
CA TYR A 25 -0.21 -13.26 5.88
C TYR A 25 -1.32 -12.22 5.69
N ASP A 26 -1.69 -11.52 6.76
CA ASP A 26 -2.49 -10.30 6.65
C ASP A 26 -1.72 -9.28 5.81
N LEU A 27 -2.33 -8.83 4.72
CA LEU A 27 -1.68 -7.95 3.77
C LEU A 27 -1.31 -6.60 4.40
N ASP A 28 -2.05 -6.16 5.41
CA ASP A 28 -1.74 -4.96 6.17
C ASP A 28 -0.30 -4.91 6.71
N GLN A 29 0.24 -6.03 7.20
CA GLN A 29 1.63 -6.16 7.65
C GLN A 29 2.64 -6.05 6.50
N VAL A 30 2.24 -6.42 5.28
CA VAL A 30 3.07 -6.31 4.07
C VAL A 30 3.12 -4.87 3.56
N PHE A 31 2.06 -4.08 3.81
CA PHE A 31 1.95 -2.71 3.31
C PHE A 31 2.43 -1.65 4.31
N GLU A 32 2.51 -1.94 5.61
CA GLU A 32 3.11 -1.04 6.61
C GLU A 32 4.53 -0.55 6.20
N PRO A 33 5.46 -1.44 5.78
CA PRO A 33 6.78 -1.03 5.32
C PRO A 33 6.74 -0.19 4.04
N LEU A 34 5.76 -0.45 3.15
CA LEU A 34 5.57 0.33 1.93
C LEU A 34 5.14 1.76 2.28
N PHE A 35 4.16 1.92 3.18
CA PHE A 35 3.72 3.24 3.63
C PHE A 35 4.84 4.00 4.32
N GLU A 36 5.63 3.34 5.18
CA GLU A 36 6.76 3.98 5.84
C GLU A 36 7.84 4.42 4.84
N ALA A 37 8.17 3.58 3.86
CA ALA A 37 9.13 3.91 2.81
C ALA A 37 8.64 5.09 1.95
N CYS A 38 7.39 5.07 1.51
CA CYS A 38 6.79 6.15 0.73
C CYS A 38 6.71 7.46 1.52
N SER A 39 6.44 7.40 2.83
CA SER A 39 6.42 8.57 3.71
C SER A 39 7.79 9.24 3.85
N LYS A 40 8.87 8.44 3.84
CA LYS A 40 10.25 8.95 3.94
C LYS A 40 10.73 9.68 2.67
N VAL A 41 10.23 9.28 1.50
CA VAL A 41 10.68 9.85 0.21
C VAL A 41 9.75 10.94 -0.33
N ALA A 42 8.47 10.90 0.03
CA ALA A 42 7.48 11.87 -0.43
C ALA A 42 7.57 13.19 0.35
N LYS A 43 7.63 14.30 -0.38
CA LYS A 43 7.59 15.67 0.17
C LYS A 43 6.17 16.22 0.21
N THR A 44 5.28 15.67 -0.60
CA THR A 44 3.87 16.06 -0.68
C THR A 44 2.93 14.85 -0.61
N TYR A 45 1.66 15.09 -0.27
CA TYR A 45 0.63 14.04 -0.29
C TYR A 45 0.44 13.41 -1.67
N SER A 46 0.58 14.21 -2.75
CA SER A 46 0.48 13.71 -4.11
C SER A 46 1.61 12.72 -4.44
N GLU A 47 2.84 13.05 -4.04
CA GLU A 47 3.99 12.15 -4.23
C GLU A 47 3.86 10.88 -3.38
N PHE A 48 3.35 11.01 -2.15
CA PHE A 48 3.09 9.86 -1.28
C PHE A 48 2.08 8.91 -1.92
N LYS A 49 0.96 9.47 -2.40
CA LYS A 49 -0.09 8.72 -3.07
C LYS A 49 0.44 7.99 -4.31
N GLN A 50 1.20 8.68 -5.14
CA GLN A 50 1.80 8.10 -6.33
C GLN A 50 2.75 6.94 -5.99
N CYS A 51 3.62 7.11 -4.98
CA CYS A 51 4.53 6.05 -4.52
C CYS A 51 3.78 4.79 -4.06
N VAL A 52 2.72 4.97 -3.29
CA VAL A 52 1.90 3.86 -2.80
C VAL A 52 1.18 3.14 -3.94
N GLU A 53 0.58 3.88 -4.88
CA GLU A 53 -0.11 3.31 -6.04
C GLU A 53 0.84 2.49 -6.94
N GLU A 54 2.05 3.01 -7.19
CA GLU A 54 3.09 2.31 -7.94
C GLU A 54 3.58 1.04 -7.21
N GLY A 55 3.77 1.13 -5.89
CA GLY A 55 4.17 -0.01 -5.05
C GLY A 55 3.13 -1.13 -5.06
N ILE A 56 1.85 -0.80 -4.87
CA ILE A 56 0.75 -1.77 -4.91
C ILE A 56 0.62 -2.40 -6.31
N SER A 57 0.70 -1.59 -7.37
CA SER A 57 0.63 -2.08 -8.75
C SER A 57 1.75 -3.07 -9.06
N THR A 58 2.97 -2.76 -8.61
CA THR A 58 4.14 -3.63 -8.74
C THR A 58 3.94 -4.95 -8.00
N LEU A 59 3.50 -4.90 -6.74
CA LEU A 59 3.22 -6.10 -5.95
C LEU A 59 2.15 -6.98 -6.61
N LYS A 60 1.04 -6.39 -7.08
CA LYS A 60 -0.01 -7.10 -7.82
C LYS A 60 0.54 -7.76 -9.10
N SER A 61 1.44 -7.10 -9.82
CA SER A 61 2.07 -7.64 -11.03
C SER A 61 2.98 -8.84 -10.73
N VAL A 62 3.79 -8.76 -9.67
CA VAL A 62 4.66 -9.85 -9.23
C VAL A 62 3.84 -11.06 -8.78
N VAL A 63 2.83 -10.85 -7.92
CA VAL A 63 1.97 -11.93 -7.40
C VAL A 63 1.21 -12.65 -8.52
N ARG A 64 0.75 -11.92 -9.54
CA ARG A 64 0.12 -12.53 -10.73
C ARG A 64 1.08 -13.41 -11.53
N LYS A 65 2.37 -13.08 -11.57
CA LYS A 65 3.38 -13.87 -12.30
C LYS A 65 3.77 -15.15 -11.56
N THR A 66 3.73 -15.16 -10.23
CA THR A 66 4.10 -16.33 -9.41
C THR A 66 2.98 -17.37 -9.27
N ARG A 67 1.78 -17.12 -9.82
CA ARG A 67 0.63 -18.04 -9.77
C ARG A 67 0.70 -19.20 -10.79
N PHE A 68 1.90 -19.50 -11.30
CA PHE A 68 2.18 -20.58 -12.25
C PHE A 68 3.18 -21.57 -11.65
#